data_AF-A0A944TGA9-F1
#
_entry.id   AF-A0A944TGA9-F1
#
_cell.length_a   1.000
_cell.length_b   1.000
_cell.length_c   1.000
_cell.angle_alpha   90.00
_cell.angle_beta   90.00
_cell.angle_gamma   90.00
#
_symmetry.space_group_name_H-M   'P 1'
#
loop_
_entity.id
_entity.type
_entity.pdbx_description
1 polymer ?
#
loop_
_entity_poly.entity_id
_entity_poly.type
_entity_poly.pdbx_seq_one_letter_code
_entity_poly.pdbx_strand_id
1 'polypeptide(L)' 'MPLADTTDLLRNLGDAGMSTREACGNVVRNVVAAPTVGVSKDEAFAVTPYAAADARYFLRHPTTQNMPRKSKVSFSGS' A
#
# COMPACT_ATOMS: atom_id res chain seq x y z
N MET A 1 9.69 17.29 -6.91
CA MET A 1 10.01 17.75 -5.55
C MET A 1 11.51 17.98 -5.47
N PRO A 2 11.97 19.21 -5.23
CA PRO A 2 13.36 19.49 -4.88
C PRO A 2 13.78 18.72 -3.63
N LEU A 3 15.07 18.37 -3.54
CA LEU A 3 15.60 17.60 -2.40
C LEU A 3 15.42 18.36 -1.07
N ALA A 4 15.62 19.68 -1.10
CA ALA A 4 15.48 20.56 0.07
C ALA A 4 14.08 20.48 0.71
N ASP A 5 13.04 20.27 -0.10
CA ASP A 5 11.64 20.27 0.37
C ASP A 5 11.17 18.87 0.81
N THR A 6 12.00 17.84 0.61
CA THR A 6 11.58 16.43 0.80
C THR A 6 11.33 16.09 2.26
N THR A 7 12.13 16.62 3.18
CA THR A 7 12.00 16.32 4.61
C THR A 7 10.67 16.82 5.17
N ASP A 8 10.30 18.06 4.86
CA ASP A 8 9.06 18.66 5.36
C ASP A 8 7.83 17.98 4.74
N LEU A 9 7.90 17.62 3.45
CA LEU A 9 6.85 16.81 2.82
C LEU A 9 6.68 15.46 3.51
N LEU A 10 7.76 14.74 3.81
CA LEU A 10 7.68 13.42 4.45
C LEU A 10 7.10 13.52 5.88
N ARG A 11 7.37 14.60 6.61
CA ARG A 11 6.75 14.87 7.92
C ARG A 11 5.25 15.12 7.78
N ASN A 12 4.86 16.00 6.86
CA ASN A 12 3.44 16.30 6.60
C ASN A 12 2.64 15.05 6.18
N LEU A 13 3.24 14.18 5.36
CA LEU A 13 2.62 12.91 5.00
C LEU A 13 2.46 12.00 6.23
N GLY A 14 3.49 11.91 7.07
CA GLY A 14 3.44 11.14 8.32
C GLY A 14 2.35 11.60 9.27
N ASP A 15 2.21 12.92 9.45
CA ASP A 15 1.16 13.52 10.29
C ASP A 15 -0.25 13.24 9.75
N ALA A 16 -0.39 13.13 8.43
CA ALA A 16 -1.63 12.72 7.76
C ALA A 16 -1.85 11.19 7.71
N GLY A 17 -0.99 10.39 8.34
CA GLY A 17 -1.08 8.92 8.35
C GLY A 17 -0.69 8.26 7.02
N MET A 18 0.02 8.97 6.15
CA MET A 18 0.50 8.48 4.84
C MET A 18 1.99 8.12 4.87
N SER A 19 2.39 7.27 3.93
CA SER A 19 3.78 6.85 3.76
C SER A 19 4.12 6.66 2.29
N THR A 20 5.32 7.06 1.89
CA THR A 20 5.90 6.81 0.56
C THR A 20 6.76 5.55 0.53
N ARG A 21 6.96 4.92 1.68
CA ARG A 21 7.85 3.77 1.84
C ARG A 21 7.37 2.62 0.96
N GLU A 22 8.31 2.01 0.25
CA GLU A 22 8.07 0.84 -0.61
C GLU A 22 7.11 1.08 -1.80
N ALA A 23 6.79 2.34 -2.13
CA ALA A 23 6.04 2.67 -3.34
C ALA A 23 6.80 2.32 -4.65
N CYS A 24 8.13 2.31 -4.57
CA CYS A 24 9.07 2.04 -5.67
C CYS A 24 10.13 1.00 -5.25
N GLY A 25 10.97 0.57 -6.19
CA GLY A 25 12.02 -0.44 -5.94
C GLY A 25 11.54 -1.88 -6.17
N ASN A 26 12.37 -2.83 -5.71
CA ASN A 26 12.13 -4.28 -5.77
C ASN A 26 11.55 -4.78 -4.44
N VAL A 27 10.33 -4.34 -4.19
CA VAL A 27 9.57 -4.51 -2.94
C VAL A 27 8.11 -4.80 -3.29
N VAL A 28 7.29 -5.12 -2.29
CA VAL A 28 5.84 -5.21 -2.44
C VAL A 28 5.30 -3.79 -2.68
N ARG A 29 4.49 -3.63 -3.72
CA ARG A 29 3.88 -2.34 -4.10
C ARG A 29 2.53 -2.15 -3.42
N ASN A 30 1.91 -1.00 -3.68
CA ASN A 30 0.55 -0.69 -3.25
C ASN A 30 -0.40 -1.86 -3.50
N VAL A 31 -1.18 -2.18 -2.48
CA VAL A 31 -2.23 -3.21 -2.53
C VAL A 31 -3.48 -2.57 -3.12
N VAL A 32 -3.95 -3.11 -4.24
CA VAL A 32 -5.13 -2.59 -4.94
C VAL A 32 -6.38 -3.35 -4.51
N ALA A 33 -7.48 -2.63 -4.33
CA ALA A 33 -8.81 -3.20 -4.18
C ALA A 33 -9.81 -2.36 -5.00
N ALA A 34 -11.03 -2.87 -5.22
CA ALA A 34 -12.05 -2.12 -5.94
C ALA A 34 -12.42 -0.82 -5.18
N PRO A 35 -12.73 0.28 -5.88
CA PRO A 35 -13.12 1.54 -5.23
C PRO A 35 -14.49 1.47 -4.53
N THR A 36 -15.29 0.46 -4.86
CA THR A 36 -16.65 0.22 -4.36
C THR A 36 -16.71 -0.84 -3.25
N VAL A 37 -15.57 -1.29 -2.73
CA VAL A 37 -15.54 -2.30 -1.65
C VAL A 37 -16.31 -1.80 -0.43
N GLY A 38 -17.20 -2.63 0.10
CA GLY A 38 -18.06 -2.34 1.26
C GLY A 38 -19.40 -1.69 0.90
N VAL A 39 -19.62 -1.32 -0.36
CA VAL A 39 -20.87 -0.69 -0.83
C VAL A 39 -21.46 -1.32 -2.10
N SER A 40 -20.67 -2.12 -2.81
CA SER A 40 -21.13 -2.81 -4.02
C SER A 40 -22.23 -3.82 -3.68
N LYS A 41 -23.28 -3.90 -4.51
CA LYS A 41 -24.32 -4.93 -4.35
C LYS A 41 -23.87 -6.31 -4.83
N ASP A 42 -22.87 -6.32 -5.71
CA ASP A 42 -22.38 -7.52 -6.38
C ASP A 42 -21.10 -8.08 -5.73
N GLU A 43 -20.63 -7.50 -4.61
CA GLU A 43 -19.49 -8.07 -3.88
C GLU A 43 -19.92 -9.24 -3.01
N ALA A 44 -19.16 -10.32 -3.06
CA ALA A 44 -19.33 -11.46 -2.16
C ALA A 44 -19.02 -11.07 -0.70
N PHE A 45 -17.98 -10.25 -0.49
CA PHE A 45 -17.61 -9.69 0.81
C PHE A 45 -16.61 -8.52 0.67
N ALA A 46 -16.52 -7.69 1.70
CA ALA A 46 -15.61 -6.56 1.74
C ALA A 46 -14.14 -7.02 1.93
N VAL A 47 -13.28 -6.75 0.95
CA VAL A 47 -11.86 -7.17 0.97
C VAL A 47 -10.92 -6.21 1.73
N THR A 48 -11.39 -5.02 2.12
CA THR A 48 -10.61 -3.99 2.82
C THR A 48 -9.78 -4.51 4.02
N PRO A 49 -10.31 -5.34 4.95
CA PRO A 49 -9.52 -5.81 6.09
C PRO A 49 -8.32 -6.67 5.66
N TYR A 50 -8.47 -7.48 4.60
CA TYR A 50 -7.39 -8.33 4.09
C TYR A 50 -6.32 -7.51 3.35
N ALA A 51 -6.75 -6.58 2.50
CA ALA A 51 -5.84 -5.68 1.80
C ALA A 51 -5.04 -4.80 2.78
N ALA A 52 -5.69 -4.31 3.85
CA ALA A 52 -5.04 -3.54 4.89
C ALA A 52 -4.07 -4.39 5.73
N ALA A 53 -4.42 -5.64 6.03
CA ALA A 53 -3.53 -6.57 6.73
C ALA A 53 -2.28 -6.90 5.91
N ASP A 54 -2.45 -7.20 4.62
CA ASP A 54 -1.35 -7.46 3.68
C ASP A 54 -0.38 -6.28 3.59
N ALA A 55 -0.91 -5.06 3.39
CA ALA A 55 -0.11 -3.85 3.33
C ALA A 55 0.67 -3.59 4.64
N ARG A 56 0.02 -3.76 5.80
CA ARG A 56 0.67 -3.56 7.11
C ARG A 56 1.71 -4.64 7.42
N TYR A 57 1.46 -5.88 7.02
CA TYR A 57 2.34 -6.99 7.26
C TYR A 57 3.63 -6.87 6.46
N PHE A 58 3.53 -6.53 5.16
CA PHE A 58 4.69 -6.48 4.28
C PHE A 58 5.48 -5.18 4.34
N LEU A 59 4.86 -4.08 4.79
CA LEU A 59 5.55 -2.82 5.00
C LEU A 59 6.68 -3.01 6.03
N ARG A 60 7.93 -2.72 5.64
CA ARG A 60 9.15 -2.93 6.47
C ARG A 60 9.43 -4.40 6.80
N HIS A 61 8.75 -5.35 6.16
CA HIS A 61 8.98 -6.76 6.43
C HIS A 61 10.39 -7.18 5.94
N PRO A 62 11.19 -7.91 6.73
CA PRO A 62 12.57 -8.24 6.37
C PRO A 62 12.71 -8.95 5.02
N THR A 63 11.74 -9.79 4.67
CA THR A 63 11.77 -10.58 3.42
C THR A 63 11.44 -9.75 2.17
N THR A 64 10.84 -8.58 2.31
CA THR A 64 10.35 -7.78 1.17
C THR A 64 11.25 -6.61 0.80
N GLN A 65 12.30 -6.32 1.60
CA GLN A 65 13.16 -5.14 1.40
C GLN A 65 14.07 -5.23 0.17
N ASN A 66 14.34 -6.43 -0.34
CA ASN A 66 15.21 -6.64 -1.51
C ASN A 66 14.80 -7.88 -2.32
N MET A 67 13.58 -7.86 -2.85
CA MET A 67 13.11 -8.94 -3.71
C MET A 67 13.83 -8.92 -5.08
N PRO A 68 13.78 -10.00 -5.87
CA PRO A 68 14.35 -10.00 -7.22
C PRO A 68 13.77 -8.90 -8.13
N ARG A 69 12.46 -8.61 -7.96
CA ARG A 69 11.76 -7.55 -8.68
C ARG A 69 10.53 -7.09 -7.90
N LYS A 70 9.92 -5.98 -8.34
CA LYS A 70 8.64 -5.47 -7.80
C LYS A 70 7.57 -6.56 -7.80
N SER A 71 6.81 -6.65 -6.72
CA SER A 71 5.60 -7.49 -6.62
C SER A 71 4.37 -6.60 -6.50
N LYS A 72 3.30 -6.91 -7.23
CA LYS A 72 2.03 -6.17 -7.20
C LYS A 72 0.94 -7.11 -6.67
N VAL A 73 0.13 -6.60 -5.76
CA VAL A 73 -0.94 -7.37 -5.10
C VAL A 73 -2.28 -6.66 -5.33
N SER A 74 -3.32 -7.45 -5.58
CA SER A 74 -4.69 -6.95 -5.67
C SER A 74 -5.67 -7.93 -5.04
N PHE A 75 -6.67 -7.40 -4.36
CA PHE A 75 -7.78 -8.17 -3.80
C PHE A 75 -9.07 -7.81 -4.55
N SER A 76 -9.89 -8.82 -4.87
CA SER A 76 -11.24 -8.64 -5.41
C SER A 76 -12.23 -9.44 -4.58
N GLY A 77 -13.36 -8.80 -4.27
CA GLY A 77 -14.54 -9.44 -3.66
C GLY A 77 -15.65 -9.69 -4.68
N SER A 78 -15.42 -9.36 -5.96
CA SER A 78 -16.36 -9.46 -7.08
C SER A 78 -15.68 -10.06 -8.30
#